data_AF-A0A5E4MZT0-F1
#
_entry.id   AF-A0A5E4MZT0-F1
#
_cell.length_a   1.000
_cell.length_b   1.000
_cell.length_c   1.000
_cell.angle_alpha   90.00
_cell.angle_beta   90.00
_cell.angle_gamma   90.00
#
_symmetry.space_group_name_H-M   'P 1'
#
loop_
_entity.id
_entity.type
_entity.pdbx_description
1 polymer ?
#
loop_
_entity_poly.entity_id
_entity_poly.type
_entity_poly.pdbx_seq_one_letter_code
_entity_poly.pdbx_strand_id
1 'polypeptide(L)'
;MVDGKDQKCLAADYEELKAKYMLLQREWQCNQETLGQLLTDETDLQSALKRQAEFCSEVGSTFGVFLGEATRSPEFIDTIWRQKDKIEDLLQVIIGGLTSFNNTYYSYTSIAKTPETRFIKSMLKMVANLSTVDDGQRYFLTTDSGNTLIQLIIKIVHRLPSPSGNALKK
;
A
#
# COMPACT_ATOMS: atom_id res chain seq x y z
N MET A 1 -1.15 47.86 -60.62
CA MET A 1 -1.70 46.54 -60.99
C MET A 1 -0.86 45.53 -60.25
N VAL A 2 -1.39 44.90 -59.20
CA VAL A 2 -0.70 43.80 -58.51
C VAL A 2 -0.65 42.63 -59.49
N ASP A 3 0.54 42.06 -59.66
CA ASP A 3 0.85 41.06 -60.68
C ASP A 3 0.05 39.77 -60.45
N GLY A 4 -0.56 39.22 -61.51
CA GLY A 4 -1.46 38.05 -61.43
C GLY A 4 -0.77 36.77 -60.96
N LYS A 5 0.57 36.76 -60.85
CA LYS A 5 1.37 35.71 -60.22
C LYS A 5 1.34 35.80 -58.69
N ASP A 6 1.46 36.98 -58.11
CA ASP A 6 1.47 37.18 -56.66
C ASP A 6 0.14 36.76 -56.04
N GLN A 7 -0.96 37.04 -56.75
CA GLN A 7 -2.31 36.68 -56.31
C GLN A 7 -2.59 35.17 -56.36
N LYS A 8 -1.95 34.42 -57.27
CA LYS A 8 -2.01 32.96 -57.30
C LYS A 8 -1.16 32.33 -56.20
N CYS A 9 0.00 32.91 -55.88
CA CYS A 9 0.86 32.43 -54.82
C CYS A 9 0.19 32.61 -53.44
N LEU A 10 -0.41 33.78 -53.20
CA LEU A 10 -1.20 34.05 -51.99
C LEU A 10 -2.38 33.08 -51.81
N ALA A 11 -3.05 32.70 -52.90
CA ALA A 11 -4.15 31.75 -52.84
C ALA A 11 -3.68 30.33 -52.49
N ALA A 12 -2.52 29.91 -53.01
CA ALA A 12 -1.91 28.63 -52.66
C ALA A 12 -1.49 28.57 -51.20
N ASP A 13 -0.84 29.61 -50.70
CA ASP A 13 -0.41 29.72 -49.29
C ASP A 13 -1.62 29.72 -48.34
N TYR A 14 -2.70 30.39 -48.72
CA TYR A 14 -3.95 30.40 -47.96
C TYR A 14 -4.59 29.00 -47.86
N GLU A 15 -4.67 28.28 -48.99
CA GLU A 15 -5.20 26.91 -48.99
C GLU A 15 -4.31 25.94 -48.22
N GLU A 16 -2.98 26.08 -48.29
CA GLU A 16 -2.06 25.29 -47.47
C GLU A 16 -2.25 25.57 -45.97
N LEU A 17 -2.36 26.84 -45.58
CA LEU A 17 -2.57 27.23 -44.18
C LEU A 17 -3.92 26.71 -43.66
N LYS A 18 -4.96 26.80 -44.47
CA LYS A 18 -6.29 26.26 -44.16
C LYS A 18 -6.26 24.74 -43.99
N ALA A 19 -5.53 24.02 -44.83
CA ALA A 19 -5.35 22.58 -44.69
C ALA A 19 -4.63 22.23 -43.38
N LYS A 20 -3.55 22.95 -43.03
CA LYS A 20 -2.83 22.78 -41.75
C LYS A 20 -3.71 23.06 -40.54
N TYR A 21 -4.52 24.12 -40.59
CA TYR A 21 -5.46 24.45 -39.53
C TYR A 21 -6.49 23.34 -39.31
N MET A 22 -7.09 22.81 -40.38
CA MET A 22 -8.08 21.73 -40.28
C MET A 22 -7.47 20.44 -39.73
N LEU A 23 -6.22 20.13 -40.09
CA LEU A 23 -5.50 18.98 -39.55
C LEU A 23 -5.23 19.15 -38.06
N LEU A 24 -4.71 20.31 -37.64
CA LEU A 24 -4.45 20.61 -36.25
C LEU A 24 -5.74 20.60 -35.40
N GLN A 25 -6.84 21.11 -35.95
CA GLN A 25 -8.15 21.07 -35.29
C GLN A 25 -8.63 19.64 -35.06
N ARG A 26 -8.43 18.75 -36.04
CA ARG A 26 -8.76 17.32 -35.91
C ARG A 26 -7.87 16.62 -34.88
N GLU A 27 -6.57 16.87 -34.91
CA GLU A 27 -5.63 16.34 -33.93
C GLU A 27 -5.98 16.80 -32.51
N TRP A 28 -6.34 18.07 -32.35
CA TRP A 28 -6.79 18.61 -31.07
C TRP A 28 -8.06 17.92 -30.55
N GLN A 29 -9.04 17.66 -31.42
CA GLN A 29 -10.25 16.90 -31.07
C GLN A 29 -9.92 15.46 -30.66
N CYS A 30 -9.08 14.77 -31.43
CA CYS A 30 -8.63 13.41 -31.11
C CYS A 30 -7.90 13.36 -29.74
N ASN A 31 -7.05 14.36 -29.48
CA ASN A 31 -6.33 14.47 -28.22
C ASN A 31 -7.28 14.77 -27.04
N GLN A 32 -8.31 15.58 -27.24
CA GLN A 32 -9.35 15.83 -26.23
C GLN A 32 -10.08 14.54 -25.85
N GLU A 33 -10.49 13.74 -26.83
CA GLU A 33 -11.14 12.45 -26.60
C GLU A 33 -10.21 11.49 -25.85
N THR A 34 -8.95 11.41 -26.27
CA THR A 34 -7.94 10.57 -25.63
C THR A 34 -7.69 10.98 -24.17
N LEU A 35 -7.58 12.28 -23.90
CA LEU A 35 -7.43 12.80 -22.53
C LEU A 35 -8.66 12.48 -21.68
N GLY A 36 -9.87 12.58 -22.24
CA GLY A 36 -11.10 12.19 -21.55
C GLY A 36 -11.11 10.71 -21.17
N GLN A 37 -10.66 9.84 -22.08
CA GLN A 37 -10.55 8.40 -21.82
C GLN A 37 -9.52 8.12 -20.71
N LEU A 38 -8.32 8.71 -20.80
CA LEU A 38 -7.27 8.53 -19.80
C LEU A 38 -7.68 8.99 -18.40
N LEU A 39 -8.40 10.12 -18.30
CA LEU A 39 -8.93 10.60 -17.02
C LEU A 39 -9.96 9.62 -16.44
N THR A 40 -10.82 9.06 -17.29
CA THR A 40 -11.80 8.05 -16.86
C THR A 40 -11.08 6.80 -16.32
N ASP A 41 -10.12 6.29 -17.09
CA ASP A 41 -9.33 5.11 -16.71
C ASP A 41 -8.55 5.36 -15.41
N GLU A 42 -7.98 6.56 -15.22
CA GLU A 42 -7.32 6.95 -13.97
C GLU A 42 -8.28 6.87 -12.77
N THR A 43 -9.48 7.43 -12.91
CA THR A 43 -10.48 7.42 -11.82
C THR A 43 -10.98 6.01 -11.49
N ASP A 44 -11.14 5.16 -12.50
CA ASP A 44 -11.54 3.76 -12.33
C ASP A 44 -10.44 2.96 -11.64
N LEU A 45 -9.19 3.15 -12.03
CA LEU A 45 -8.03 2.51 -11.40
C LEU A 45 -7.85 2.95 -9.95
N GLN A 46 -7.98 4.24 -9.65
CA GLN A 46 -7.94 4.74 -8.27
C GLN A 46 -9.04 4.11 -7.41
N SER A 47 -10.26 4.00 -7.96
CA SER A 47 -11.40 3.39 -7.29
C SER A 47 -11.24 1.88 -7.08
N ALA A 48 -10.65 1.17 -8.05
CA ALA A 48 -10.34 -0.25 -7.93
C ALA A 48 -9.26 -0.50 -6.88
N LEU A 49 -8.19 0.29 -6.89
CA LEU A 49 -7.09 0.20 -5.92
C LEU A 49 -7.57 0.43 -4.49
N LYS A 50 -8.41 1.44 -4.27
CA LYS A 50 -9.00 1.72 -2.97
C LYS A 50 -9.82 0.53 -2.45
N ARG A 51 -10.71 -0.03 -3.28
CA ARG A 51 -11.52 -1.21 -2.93
C ARG A 51 -10.65 -2.43 -2.61
N GLN A 52 -9.58 -2.64 -3.37
CA GLN A 52 -8.65 -3.73 -3.11
C GLN A 52 -7.91 -3.55 -1.78
N ALA A 53 -7.46 -2.33 -1.46
CA ALA A 53 -6.81 -2.03 -0.19
C ALA A 53 -7.75 -2.27 1.00
N GLU A 54 -9.01 -1.80 0.92
CA GLU A 54 -10.03 -2.03 1.94
C GLU A 54 -10.33 -3.53 2.12
N PHE A 55 -10.49 -4.27 1.01
CA PHE A 55 -10.70 -5.72 1.05
C PHE A 55 -9.52 -6.46 1.70
N CYS A 56 -8.29 -6.17 1.27
CA CYS A 56 -7.08 -6.78 1.84
C CYS A 56 -6.93 -6.46 3.33
N SER A 57 -7.27 -5.24 3.75
CA SER A 57 -7.24 -4.83 5.15
C SER A 57 -8.24 -5.61 5.99
N GLU A 58 -9.47 -5.80 5.50
CA GLU A 58 -10.52 -6.54 6.22
C GLU A 58 -10.23 -8.04 6.29
N VAL A 59 -9.81 -8.64 5.16
CA VAL A 59 -9.38 -10.04 5.10
C VAL A 59 -8.19 -10.27 6.00
N GLY A 60 -7.16 -9.42 5.90
CA GLY A 60 -5.98 -9.45 6.76
C GLY A 60 -6.36 -9.36 8.23
N SER A 61 -7.18 -8.37 8.61
CA SER A 61 -7.69 -8.19 9.98
C SER A 61 -8.37 -9.46 10.49
N THR A 62 -9.28 -10.04 9.71
CA THR A 62 -10.04 -11.25 10.06
C THR A 62 -9.11 -12.46 10.25
N PHE A 63 -8.25 -12.75 9.27
CA PHE A 63 -7.29 -13.84 9.38
C PHE A 63 -6.29 -13.63 10.49
N GLY A 64 -5.81 -12.39 10.69
CA GLY A 64 -4.91 -12.05 11.78
C GLY A 64 -5.52 -12.37 13.14
N VAL A 65 -6.81 -12.07 13.34
CA VAL A 65 -7.51 -12.45 14.58
C VAL A 65 -7.50 -13.97 14.76
N PHE A 66 -7.88 -14.73 13.74
CA PHE A 66 -7.89 -16.19 13.83
C PHE A 66 -6.49 -16.78 14.06
N LEU A 67 -5.47 -16.30 13.36
CA LEU A 67 -4.08 -16.73 13.56
C LEU A 67 -3.55 -16.36 14.94
N GLY A 68 -3.87 -15.16 15.42
CA GLY A 68 -3.51 -14.72 16.78
C GLY A 68 -4.20 -15.52 17.88
N GLU A 69 -5.36 -16.14 17.60
CA GLU A 69 -6.00 -17.11 18.48
C GLU A 69 -5.39 -18.50 18.34
N ALA A 70 -5.17 -18.98 17.11
CA ALA A 70 -4.58 -20.31 16.84
C ALA A 70 -3.17 -20.44 17.44
N THR A 71 -2.35 -19.39 17.35
CA THR A 71 -1.02 -19.32 17.96
C THR A 71 -1.00 -19.30 19.48
N ARG A 72 -2.16 -19.38 20.16
CA ARG A 72 -2.17 -19.66 21.61
C ARG A 72 -1.93 -21.13 21.92
N SER A 73 -2.13 -22.03 20.95
CA SER A 73 -1.86 -23.47 21.13
C SER A 73 -0.37 -23.77 20.94
N PRO A 74 0.30 -24.38 21.94
CA PRO A 74 1.70 -24.80 21.81
C PRO A 74 1.91 -25.80 20.66
N GLU A 75 0.95 -26.69 20.40
CA GLU A 75 1.01 -27.67 19.31
C GLU A 75 1.00 -26.99 17.93
N PHE A 76 0.22 -25.90 17.82
CA PHE A 76 0.16 -25.10 16.62
C PHE A 76 1.46 -24.31 16.40
N ILE A 77 2.02 -23.73 17.47
CA ILE A 77 3.33 -23.08 17.43
C ILE A 77 4.42 -24.06 16.99
N ASP A 78 4.47 -25.26 17.57
CA ASP A 78 5.44 -26.29 17.21
C ASP A 78 5.31 -26.70 15.73
N THR A 79 4.07 -26.85 15.25
CA THR A 79 3.80 -27.14 13.84
C THR A 79 4.32 -26.03 12.91
N ILE A 80 4.19 -24.76 13.31
CA ILE A 80 4.74 -23.63 12.56
C ILE A 80 6.28 -23.69 12.54
N TRP A 81 6.93 -23.91 13.69
CA TRP A 81 8.40 -23.98 13.78
C TRP A 81 9.03 -25.14 13.02
N ARG A 82 8.27 -26.21 12.75
CA ARG A 82 8.68 -27.27 11.83
C ARG A 82 8.75 -26.82 10.36
N GLN A 83 8.09 -25.72 9.98
CA GLN A 83 8.03 -25.17 8.62
C GLN A 83 8.89 -23.91 8.50
N LYS A 84 10.21 -24.06 8.64
CA LYS A 84 11.15 -22.92 8.72
C LYS A 84 11.12 -21.99 7.50
N ASP A 85 10.92 -22.53 6.30
CA ASP A 85 10.79 -21.73 5.07
C ASP A 85 9.55 -20.83 5.11
N LYS A 86 8.44 -21.35 5.65
CA LYS A 86 7.18 -20.60 5.77
C LYS A 86 7.22 -19.52 6.84
N ILE A 87 8.05 -19.70 7.86
CA ILE A 87 8.26 -18.68 8.87
C ILE A 87 8.95 -17.46 8.29
N GLU A 88 9.98 -17.65 7.46
CA GLU A 88 10.66 -16.54 6.82
C GLU A 88 9.71 -15.74 5.93
N ASP A 89 8.94 -16.43 5.06
CA ASP A 89 7.92 -15.81 4.22
C ASP A 89 6.89 -15.02 5.06
N LEU A 90 6.43 -15.62 6.17
CA LEU A 90 5.49 -14.98 7.09
C LEU A 90 6.10 -13.73 7.73
N LEU A 91 7.36 -13.77 8.17
CA LEU A 91 8.04 -12.61 8.74
C LEU A 91 8.19 -11.49 7.71
N GLN A 92 8.54 -11.79 6.47
CA GLN A 92 8.64 -10.77 5.42
C GLN A 92 7.30 -10.06 5.19
N VAL A 93 6.19 -10.80 5.21
CA VAL A 93 4.84 -10.21 5.16
C VAL A 93 4.58 -9.31 6.36
N ILE A 94 4.93 -9.73 7.58
CA ILE A 94 4.75 -8.93 8.79
C ILE A 94 5.61 -7.66 8.74
N ILE A 95 6.88 -7.76 8.34
CA ILE A 95 7.81 -6.63 8.23
C ILE A 95 7.30 -5.63 7.20
N GLY A 96 6.88 -6.11 6.02
CA GLY A 96 6.29 -5.27 4.97
C GLY A 96 5.02 -4.56 5.45
N GLY A 97 4.14 -5.29 6.15
CA GLY A 97 2.91 -4.75 6.73
C GLY A 97 3.17 -3.68 7.78
N LEU A 98 4.04 -3.97 8.76
CA LEU A 98 4.44 -3.01 9.81
C LEU A 98 5.15 -1.78 9.23
N THR A 99 6.00 -1.96 8.21
CA THR A 99 6.70 -0.86 7.55
C THR A 99 5.72 0.05 6.83
N SER A 100 4.81 -0.54 6.05
CA SER A 100 3.75 0.20 5.34
C SER A 100 2.86 0.94 6.34
N PHE A 101 2.42 0.27 7.40
CA PHE A 101 1.64 0.88 8.47
C PHE A 101 2.38 2.04 9.13
N ASN A 102 3.66 1.86 9.48
CA ASN A 102 4.45 2.92 10.10
C ASN A 102 4.66 4.11 9.16
N ASN A 103 4.76 3.90 7.85
CA ASN A 103 4.92 4.98 6.88
C ASN A 103 3.60 5.72 6.64
N THR A 104 2.48 5.00 6.52
CA THR A 104 1.15 5.59 6.31
C THR A 104 0.66 6.35 7.53
N TYR A 105 0.82 5.77 8.72
CA TYR A 105 0.30 6.33 9.97
C TYR A 105 1.33 7.15 10.75
N TYR A 106 2.49 7.42 10.15
CA TYR A 106 3.63 8.12 10.78
C TYR A 106 3.21 9.40 11.52
N SER A 107 2.31 10.19 10.92
CA SER A 107 1.89 11.51 11.40
C SER A 107 0.56 11.50 12.17
N TYR A 108 -0.11 10.35 12.30
CA TYR A 108 -1.46 10.28 12.86
C TYR A 108 -1.42 9.92 14.35
N THR A 109 -1.94 10.82 15.20
CA THR A 109 -1.94 10.67 16.67
C THR A 109 -3.08 9.79 17.22
N SER A 110 -4.09 9.48 16.41
CA SER A 110 -5.27 8.69 16.80
C SER A 110 -5.50 7.55 15.80
N ILE A 111 -4.80 6.43 15.99
CA ILE A 111 -4.90 5.25 15.13
C ILE A 111 -5.95 4.25 15.66
N ALA A 112 -6.75 4.65 16.65
CA ALA A 112 -7.62 3.72 17.36
C ALA A 112 -8.83 3.30 16.50
N LYS A 113 -8.91 2.00 16.17
CA LYS A 113 -10.07 1.22 15.67
C LYS A 113 -10.20 1.03 14.14
N THR A 114 -9.18 1.30 13.33
CA THR A 114 -9.24 0.92 11.91
C THR A 114 -8.98 -0.59 11.70
N PRO A 115 -9.45 -1.20 10.60
CA PRO A 115 -9.11 -2.59 10.24
C PRO A 115 -7.59 -2.82 10.14
N GLU A 116 -6.83 -1.86 9.61
CA GLU A 116 -5.37 -1.91 9.51
C GLU A 116 -4.73 -2.01 10.89
N THR A 117 -5.25 -1.23 11.85
CA THR A 117 -4.75 -1.25 13.23
C THR A 117 -5.03 -2.59 13.90
N ARG A 118 -6.23 -3.16 13.64
CA ARG A 118 -6.58 -4.48 14.15
C ARG A 118 -5.68 -5.55 13.54
N PHE A 119 -5.42 -5.47 12.24
CA PHE A 119 -4.52 -6.34 11.52
C PHE A 119 -3.10 -6.30 12.10
N ILE A 120 -2.52 -5.11 12.26
CA ILE A 120 -1.19 -4.92 12.84
C ILE A 120 -1.13 -5.46 14.27
N LYS A 121 -2.15 -5.17 15.10
CA LYS A 121 -2.23 -5.69 16.46
C LYS A 121 -2.24 -7.22 16.49
N SER A 122 -2.98 -7.84 15.57
CA SER A 122 -3.02 -9.30 15.42
C SER A 122 -1.67 -9.88 15.01
N MET A 123 -0.95 -9.24 14.08
CA MET A 123 0.40 -9.64 13.69
C MET A 123 1.38 -9.55 14.85
N LEU A 124 1.35 -8.47 15.63
CA LEU A 124 2.18 -8.33 16.82
C LEU A 124 1.88 -9.40 17.87
N LYS A 125 0.60 -9.74 18.07
CA LYS A 125 0.20 -10.82 18.97
C LYS A 125 0.76 -12.17 18.50
N MET A 126 0.70 -12.45 17.20
CA MET A 126 1.24 -13.66 16.62
C MET A 126 2.76 -13.75 16.82
N VAL A 127 3.50 -12.66 16.56
CA VAL A 127 4.96 -12.59 16.81
C VAL A 127 5.26 -12.85 18.29
N ALA A 128 4.50 -12.24 19.20
CA ALA A 128 4.67 -12.45 20.64
C ALA A 128 4.46 -13.93 21.01
N ASN A 129 3.41 -14.57 20.49
CA ASN A 129 3.16 -15.99 20.71
C ASN A 129 4.26 -16.87 20.11
N LEU A 130 4.74 -16.59 18.90
CA LEU A 130 5.82 -17.35 18.27
C LEU A 130 7.13 -17.26 19.07
N SER A 131 7.34 -16.16 19.80
CA SER A 131 8.52 -15.95 20.64
C SER A 131 8.47 -16.64 22.01
N THR A 132 7.37 -17.33 22.37
CA THR A 132 7.27 -17.98 23.69
C THR A 132 8.04 -19.30 23.79
N VAL A 133 8.55 -19.83 22.67
CA VAL A 133 9.30 -21.09 22.61
C VAL A 133 10.76 -20.84 22.21
N ASP A 134 11.66 -21.74 22.60
CA ASP A 134 13.11 -21.59 22.41
C ASP A 134 13.51 -21.38 20.94
N ASP A 135 12.91 -22.14 20.02
CA ASP A 135 13.15 -21.99 18.59
C ASP A 135 12.81 -20.59 18.10
N GLY A 136 11.71 -20.01 18.60
CA GLY A 136 11.30 -18.67 18.25
C GLY A 136 12.18 -17.59 18.85
N GLN A 137 12.53 -17.70 20.13
CA GLN A 137 13.47 -16.80 20.77
C GLN A 137 14.80 -16.78 20.02
N ARG A 138 15.34 -17.96 19.72
CA ARG A 138 16.59 -18.10 18.98
C ARG A 138 16.46 -17.48 17.60
N TYR A 139 15.42 -17.84 16.85
CA TYR A 139 15.21 -17.32 15.50
C TYR A 139 15.13 -15.79 15.46
N PHE A 140 14.33 -15.16 16.33
CA PHE A 140 14.18 -13.71 16.34
C PHE A 140 15.46 -12.96 16.70
N LEU A 141 16.35 -13.58 17.50
CA LEU A 141 17.63 -12.99 17.90
C LEU A 141 18.77 -13.24 16.90
N THR A 142 18.74 -14.37 16.19
CA THR A 142 19.88 -14.78 15.34
C THR A 142 19.70 -14.47 13.85
N THR A 143 18.49 -14.14 13.40
CA THR A 143 18.22 -13.86 11.97
C THR A 143 18.11 -12.38 11.68
N ASP A 144 18.47 -11.98 10.46
CA ASP A 144 18.35 -10.58 10.01
C ASP A 144 16.90 -10.12 10.02
N SER A 145 15.98 -10.98 9.59
CA SER A 145 14.53 -10.73 9.59
C SER A 145 13.98 -10.56 11.00
N GLY A 146 14.41 -11.42 11.94
CA GLY A 146 14.08 -11.29 13.35
C GLY A 146 14.54 -9.96 13.95
N ASN A 147 15.80 -9.60 13.73
CA ASN A 147 16.37 -8.33 14.19
C ASN A 147 15.66 -7.11 13.58
N THR A 148 15.39 -7.16 12.27
CA THR A 148 14.65 -6.10 11.56
C THR A 148 13.25 -5.92 12.14
N LEU A 149 12.54 -7.01 12.40
CA LEU A 149 11.21 -6.99 13.00
C LEU A 149 11.24 -6.37 14.40
N ILE A 150 12.19 -6.78 15.26
CA ILE A 150 12.33 -6.23 16.62
C ILE A 150 12.58 -4.71 16.56
N GLN A 151 13.50 -4.25 15.71
CA GLN A 151 13.78 -2.82 15.56
C GLN A 151 12.54 -2.03 15.10
N LEU A 152 11.76 -2.62 14.19
CA LEU A 152 10.54 -2.01 13.69
C LEU A 152 9.45 -1.93 14.78
N ILE A 153 9.28 -2.98 15.58
CA ILE A 153 8.38 -2.99 16.74
C ILE A 153 8.79 -1.90 17.74
N ILE A 154 10.07 -1.84 18.09
CA ILE A 154 10.62 -0.82 19.00
C ILE A 154 10.32 0.58 18.46
N LYS A 155 10.55 0.82 17.17
CA LYS A 155 10.28 2.11 16.51
C LYS A 155 8.81 2.50 16.59
N ILE A 156 7.89 1.55 16.40
CA ILE A 156 6.44 1.79 16.47
C ILE A 156 6.01 2.05 17.92
N VAL A 157 6.48 1.24 18.88
CA VAL A 157 6.11 1.36 20.31
C VAL A 157 6.54 2.69 20.90
N HIS A 158 7.75 3.18 20.59
CA HIS A 158 8.24 4.48 21.08
C HIS A 158 7.39 5.68 20.62
N ARG A 159 6.53 5.49 19.61
CA ARG A 159 5.67 6.54 19.05
C ARG A 159 4.25 6.50 19.57
N LEU A 160 3.86 5.41 20.24
CA LEU A 160 2.53 5.32 20.83
C LEU A 160 2.44 6.34 21.97
N PRO A 161 1.39 7.17 22.02
CA PRO A 161 1.20 8.08 23.13
C PRO A 161 1.18 7.27 24.42
N SER A 162 2.01 7.66 25.41
CA SER A 162 2.03 6.97 26.69
C SER A 162 0.61 6.89 27.24
N PRO A 163 0.14 5.71 27.68
CA PRO A 163 -1.18 5.61 28.26
C PRO A 163 -1.25 6.60 29.41
N SER A 164 -2.13 7.60 29.33
CA SER A 164 -2.46 8.43 30.48
C SER A 164 -2.81 7.44 31.59
N GLY A 165 -2.13 7.49 32.74
CA GLY A 165 -2.15 6.46 33.79
C GLY A 165 -3.52 6.10 34.40
N ASN A 166 -4.62 6.60 33.82
CA ASN A 166 -6.00 6.29 34.14
C ASN A 166 -6.49 4.96 33.56
N ALA A 167 -5.77 4.33 32.62
CA ALA A 167 -6.20 3.08 31.97
C ALA A 167 -6.00 1.81 32.82
N LEU A 168 -5.28 1.89 33.95
CA LEU A 168 -5.05 0.77 34.88
C LEU A 168 -6.03 0.74 36.06
N LYS A 169 -7.08 1.57 36.05
CA LYS A 169 -8.21 1.46 37.00
C LYS A 169 -9.27 0.52 36.43
N LYS A 170 -9.08 -0.79 36.55
CA LYS A 170 -10.15 -1.79 36.55
C LYS A 170 -9.80 -2.93 37.47
#